data_AF-A0A9N8YUK5-F1
#
_entry.id   AF-A0A9N8YUK5-F1
#
_cell.length_a   1.000
_cell.length_b   1.000
_cell.length_c   1.000
_cell.angle_alpha   90.00
_cell.angle_beta   90.00
_cell.angle_gamma   90.00
#
_symmetry.space_group_name_H-M   'P 1'
#
loop_
_entity.id
_entity.type
_entity.pdbx_description
1 polymer ?
#
loop_
_entity_poly.entity_id
_entity_poly.type
_entity_poly.pdbx_seq_one_letter_code
_entity_poly.pdbx_strand_id
1 'polypeptide(L)'
;MLFYVKRILSQEPVPEDKRPSFILRNSLNLSELHFLLDVMLCFIKGLSIKNRDILIVDFVNQWLKLARYDITYINIFNEFSLKYIVSLYEIIEDQVANPIIHNVEDKFKVSLTELMKNSINNCVNYLPEKESQLIPAETFTLALKRFIYRFLLVESNIEDLKISMYFLDFTLDLWTSDIKQELIVRLFPTDLLVSHAYDSYIYIINEVELALEELYKELRKLKQLQIKFCKLYMVWHLME
;
A
#
# COMPACT_ATOMS: atom_id res chain seq x y z
N MET A 1 -5.39 -12.94 -6.69
CA MET A 1 -6.87 -12.91 -6.87
C MET A 1 -7.34 -11.60 -7.50
N LEU A 2 -6.93 -10.46 -6.94
CA LEU A 2 -7.29 -9.11 -7.39
C LEU A 2 -7.00 -8.83 -8.88
N PHE A 3 -5.84 -9.24 -9.39
CA PHE A 3 -5.46 -9.10 -10.81
C PHE A 3 -6.56 -9.59 -11.78
N TYR A 4 -7.17 -10.74 -11.48
CA TYR A 4 -8.25 -11.28 -12.32
C TYR A 4 -9.53 -10.46 -12.22
N VAL A 5 -9.90 -10.02 -11.01
CA VAL A 5 -11.08 -9.18 -10.78
C VAL A 5 -10.96 -7.86 -11.54
N LYS A 6 -9.80 -7.19 -11.46
CA LYS A 6 -9.49 -5.96 -12.21
C LYS A 6 -9.68 -6.11 -13.73
N ARG A 7 -9.51 -7.32 -14.28
CA ARG A 7 -9.68 -7.60 -15.73
C ARG A 7 -11.13 -7.87 -16.14
N ILE A 8 -11.97 -8.42 -15.26
CA ILE A 8 -13.36 -8.76 -15.59
C ILE A 8 -14.35 -7.68 -15.15
N LEU A 9 -13.98 -6.88 -14.15
CA LEU A 9 -14.85 -5.90 -13.51
C LEU A 9 -14.08 -4.59 -13.33
N SER A 10 -14.48 -3.54 -14.06
CA SER A 10 -13.85 -2.22 -13.96
C SER A 10 -13.91 -1.67 -12.54
N GLN A 11 -12.77 -1.23 -12.02
CA GLN A 11 -12.59 -0.76 -10.63
C GLN A 11 -12.37 0.75 -10.58
N GLU A 12 -12.76 1.35 -9.46
CA GLU A 12 -12.56 2.74 -9.09
C GLU A 12 -11.99 2.82 -7.67
N PRO A 13 -11.17 3.83 -7.36
CA PRO A 13 -10.77 4.10 -5.99
C PRO A 13 -12.00 4.49 -5.15
N VAL A 14 -11.99 4.13 -3.87
CA VAL A 14 -12.97 4.65 -2.91
C VAL A 14 -12.88 6.18 -2.87
N PRO A 15 -14.01 6.92 -2.93
CA PRO A 15 -14.01 8.37 -2.81
C PRO A 15 -13.38 8.84 -1.49
N GLU A 16 -12.53 9.87 -1.56
CA GLU A 16 -11.76 10.37 -0.41
C GLU A 16 -12.64 10.83 0.77
N ASP A 17 -13.83 11.34 0.51
CA ASP A 17 -14.81 11.73 1.55
C ASP A 17 -15.38 10.53 2.31
N LYS A 18 -15.40 9.35 1.70
CA LYS A 18 -15.93 8.10 2.28
C LYS A 18 -14.86 7.23 2.94
N ARG A 19 -13.59 7.53 2.68
CA ARG A 19 -12.46 6.72 3.15
C ARG A 19 -12.28 6.79 4.67
N PRO A 20 -12.27 7.97 5.33
CA PRO A 20 -12.08 8.05 6.79
C PRO A 20 -13.24 7.42 7.56
N SER A 21 -14.48 7.59 7.07
CA SER A 21 -15.66 7.05 7.72
C SER A 21 -15.73 5.52 7.61
N PHE A 22 -15.31 4.95 6.48
CA PHE A 22 -15.15 3.52 6.33
C PHE A 22 -14.09 2.98 7.29
N ILE A 23 -12.90 3.59 7.34
CA ILE A 23 -11.80 3.18 8.22
C ILE A 23 -12.21 3.22 9.71
N LEU A 24 -12.86 4.31 10.15
CA LEU A 24 -13.24 4.49 11.55
C LEU A 24 -14.32 3.50 12.01
N ARG A 25 -15.24 3.10 11.12
CA ARG A 25 -16.30 2.10 11.41
C ARG A 25 -15.76 0.68 11.56
N ASN A 26 -14.51 0.44 11.19
CA ASN A 26 -13.93 -0.90 11.00
C ASN A 26 -12.94 -1.34 12.09
N SER A 27 -12.79 -0.59 13.18
CA SER A 27 -11.81 -0.93 14.23
C SER A 27 -12.09 -2.25 14.96
N LEU A 28 -13.30 -2.79 14.86
CA LEU A 28 -13.72 -4.06 15.44
C LEU A 28 -14.02 -5.04 14.30
N ASN A 29 -13.21 -6.09 14.17
CA ASN A 29 -13.35 -7.24 13.23
C ASN A 29 -12.78 -7.08 11.79
N LEU A 30 -11.66 -6.37 11.63
CA LEU A 30 -10.95 -6.27 10.33
C LEU A 30 -10.64 -7.62 9.66
N SER A 31 -10.25 -8.65 10.43
CA SER A 31 -9.95 -9.98 9.87
C SER A 31 -11.18 -10.67 9.27
N GLU A 32 -12.36 -10.54 9.91
CA GLU A 32 -13.61 -11.09 9.38
C GLU A 32 -14.03 -10.34 8.10
N LEU A 33 -13.84 -9.03 8.09
CA LEU A 33 -14.11 -8.20 6.93
C LEU A 33 -13.20 -8.54 5.75
N HIS A 34 -11.91 -8.73 6.02
CA HIS A 34 -10.94 -9.17 5.02
C HIS A 34 -11.36 -10.52 4.43
N PHE A 35 -11.70 -11.48 5.28
CA PHE A 35 -12.19 -12.79 4.85
C PHE A 35 -13.48 -12.68 4.01
N LEU A 36 -14.42 -11.82 4.40
CA LEU A 36 -15.63 -11.59 3.62
C LEU A 36 -15.29 -11.01 2.22
N LEU A 37 -14.33 -10.08 2.15
CA LEU A 37 -13.85 -9.54 0.88
C LEU A 37 -13.16 -10.60 0.03
N ASP A 38 -12.37 -11.49 0.62
CA ASP A 38 -11.79 -12.64 -0.08
C ASP A 38 -12.87 -13.52 -0.73
N VAL A 39 -13.91 -13.85 0.03
CA VAL A 39 -15.06 -14.63 -0.45
C VAL A 39 -15.78 -13.90 -1.58
N MET A 40 -16.04 -12.60 -1.43
CA MET A 40 -16.67 -11.79 -2.49
C MET A 40 -15.85 -11.79 -3.77
N LEU A 41 -14.53 -11.58 -3.68
CA LEU A 41 -13.63 -11.59 -4.83
C LEU A 41 -13.60 -12.97 -5.52
N CYS A 42 -13.66 -14.06 -4.74
CA CYS A 42 -13.80 -15.41 -5.27
C CYS A 42 -15.09 -15.58 -6.08
N PHE A 43 -16.24 -15.12 -5.57
CA PHE A 43 -17.51 -15.18 -6.31
C PHE A 43 -17.49 -14.33 -7.57
N ILE A 44 -16.97 -13.10 -7.50
CA ILE A 44 -16.85 -12.20 -8.67
C ILE A 44 -16.04 -12.88 -9.77
N LYS A 45 -14.88 -13.46 -9.41
CA LYS A 45 -14.02 -14.21 -10.32
C LYS A 45 -14.73 -15.46 -10.87
N GLY A 46 -15.25 -16.31 -9.98
CA GLY A 46 -15.82 -17.61 -10.32
C GLY A 46 -17.07 -17.51 -11.19
N LEU A 47 -17.92 -16.52 -10.92
CA LEU A 47 -19.15 -16.28 -11.68
C LEU A 47 -18.97 -15.28 -12.83
N SER A 48 -17.76 -14.75 -13.03
CA SER A 48 -17.45 -13.74 -14.05
C SER A 48 -18.42 -12.55 -14.01
N ILE A 49 -18.65 -12.00 -12.80
CA ILE A 49 -19.55 -10.85 -12.62
C ILE A 49 -18.96 -9.61 -13.31
N LYS A 50 -19.76 -8.99 -14.19
CA LYS A 50 -19.34 -7.81 -14.98
C LYS A 50 -20.10 -6.53 -14.63
N ASN A 51 -21.23 -6.62 -13.95
CA ASN A 51 -22.01 -5.46 -13.56
C ASN A 51 -21.40 -4.82 -12.29
N ARG A 52 -20.69 -3.71 -12.48
CA ARG A 52 -19.95 -3.00 -11.44
C ARG A 52 -20.82 -2.13 -10.54
N ASP A 53 -22.04 -1.84 -10.97
CA ASP A 53 -22.96 -0.92 -10.26
C ASP A 53 -23.86 -1.63 -9.25
N ILE A 54 -23.79 -2.97 -9.18
CA ILE A 54 -24.46 -3.75 -8.12
C ILE A 54 -23.92 -3.28 -6.77
N LEU A 55 -24.82 -2.95 -5.84
CA LEU A 55 -24.44 -2.67 -4.46
C LEU A 55 -23.83 -3.91 -3.84
N ILE A 56 -22.72 -3.77 -3.11
CA ILE A 56 -22.06 -4.89 -2.44
C ILE A 56 -23.05 -5.64 -1.55
N VAL A 57 -23.92 -4.90 -0.85
CA VAL A 57 -24.94 -5.49 0.04
C VAL A 57 -25.96 -6.32 -0.74
N ASP A 58 -26.40 -5.85 -1.91
CA ASP A 58 -27.30 -6.63 -2.77
C ASP A 58 -26.62 -7.87 -3.34
N PHE A 59 -25.33 -7.76 -3.70
CA PHE A 59 -24.53 -8.88 -4.16
C PHE A 59 -24.38 -9.96 -3.07
N VAL A 60 -23.99 -9.54 -1.87
CA VAL A 60 -23.80 -10.41 -0.72
C VAL A 60 -25.12 -11.10 -0.30
N ASN A 61 -26.23 -10.35 -0.33
CA ASN A 61 -27.56 -10.87 -0.03
C ASN A 61 -28.04 -11.97 -0.99
N GLN A 62 -27.47 -12.09 -2.19
CA GLN A 62 -27.82 -13.18 -3.12
C GLN A 62 -27.39 -14.55 -2.61
N TRP A 63 -26.32 -14.63 -1.81
CA TRP A 63 -25.78 -15.90 -1.31
C TRP A 63 -25.83 -16.02 0.22
N LEU A 64 -25.86 -14.92 0.99
CA LEU A 64 -25.99 -15.00 2.45
C LEU A 64 -27.38 -15.36 2.96
N LYS A 65 -28.45 -15.11 2.18
CA LYS A 65 -29.80 -15.62 2.50
C LYS A 65 -29.83 -17.14 2.66
N LEU A 66 -28.87 -17.85 2.06
CA LEU A 66 -28.72 -19.29 2.16
C LEU A 66 -27.98 -19.73 3.43
N ALA A 67 -27.19 -18.84 4.05
CA ALA A 67 -26.19 -19.19 5.05
C ALA A 67 -26.57 -18.86 6.51
N ARG A 68 -27.69 -18.13 6.75
CA ARG A 68 -28.20 -17.78 8.10
C ARG A 68 -27.20 -17.09 9.05
N TYR A 69 -26.18 -16.41 8.53
CA TYR A 69 -25.23 -15.63 9.33
C TYR A 69 -25.84 -14.31 9.82
N ASP A 70 -25.34 -13.79 10.95
CA ASP A 70 -25.58 -12.40 11.35
C ASP A 70 -24.90 -11.48 10.33
N ILE A 71 -25.72 -10.70 9.61
CA ILE A 71 -25.27 -9.85 8.50
C ILE A 71 -25.13 -8.38 8.90
N THR A 72 -25.24 -8.05 10.19
CA THR A 72 -25.34 -6.66 10.63
C THR A 72 -24.08 -5.85 10.27
N TYR A 73 -22.92 -6.50 10.19
CA TYR A 73 -21.65 -5.88 9.80
C TYR A 73 -21.55 -5.56 8.29
N ILE A 74 -22.32 -6.23 7.43
CA ILE A 74 -22.34 -5.97 5.96
C ILE A 74 -22.93 -4.60 5.63
N ASN A 75 -23.73 -4.03 6.53
CA ASN A 75 -24.25 -2.67 6.40
C ASN A 75 -23.16 -1.62 6.21
N ILE A 76 -21.92 -1.91 6.57
CA ILE A 76 -20.80 -1.03 6.27
C ILE A 76 -20.61 -0.80 4.77
N PHE A 77 -21.03 -1.75 3.94
CA PHE A 77 -20.95 -1.67 2.50
C PHE A 77 -22.18 -1.05 1.83
N ASN A 78 -23.17 -0.56 2.59
CA ASN A 78 -24.44 -0.06 2.05
C ASN A 78 -24.28 1.03 0.98
N GLU A 79 -23.19 1.80 1.03
CA GLU A 79 -22.93 2.91 0.11
C GLU A 79 -21.97 2.56 -1.04
N PHE A 80 -21.54 1.31 -1.12
CA PHE A 80 -20.50 0.87 -2.05
C PHE A 80 -21.05 -0.15 -3.04
N SER A 81 -20.80 0.11 -4.33
CA SER A 81 -21.01 -0.87 -5.38
C SER A 81 -19.73 -1.66 -5.68
N LEU A 82 -19.87 -2.74 -6.45
CA LEU A 82 -18.78 -3.66 -6.78
C LEU A 82 -17.61 -2.98 -7.52
N LYS A 83 -17.79 -1.80 -8.10
CA LYS A 83 -16.70 -1.02 -8.69
C LYS A 83 -15.64 -0.58 -7.67
N TYR A 84 -15.94 -0.57 -6.37
CA TYR A 84 -14.99 -0.20 -5.32
C TYR A 84 -14.38 -1.40 -4.59
N ILE A 85 -14.77 -2.64 -4.95
CA ILE A 85 -14.46 -3.84 -4.15
C ILE A 85 -12.96 -4.06 -3.97
N VAL A 86 -12.17 -3.79 -5.01
CA VAL A 86 -10.72 -3.92 -4.96
C VAL A 86 -10.11 -2.85 -4.06
N SER A 87 -10.55 -1.59 -4.19
CA SER A 87 -10.02 -0.51 -3.35
C SER A 87 -10.37 -0.72 -1.88
N LEU A 88 -11.58 -1.23 -1.58
CA LEU A 88 -11.97 -1.62 -0.22
C LEU A 88 -11.11 -2.77 0.32
N TYR A 89 -10.86 -3.80 -0.49
CA TYR A 89 -9.96 -4.89 -0.12
C TYR A 89 -8.56 -4.37 0.21
N GLU A 90 -7.98 -3.54 -0.66
CA GLU A 90 -6.64 -3.01 -0.46
C GLU A 90 -6.53 -2.14 0.82
N ILE A 91 -7.57 -1.38 1.17
CA ILE A 91 -7.62 -0.61 2.42
C ILE A 91 -7.67 -1.54 3.65
N ILE A 92 -8.51 -2.57 3.63
CA ILE A 92 -8.66 -3.50 4.77
C ILE A 92 -7.41 -4.36 4.93
N GLU A 93 -6.85 -4.88 3.83
CA GLU A 93 -5.60 -5.64 3.85
C GLU A 93 -4.46 -4.85 4.49
N ASP A 94 -4.30 -3.58 4.10
CA ASP A 94 -3.26 -2.72 4.67
C ASP A 94 -3.42 -2.55 6.20
N GLN A 95 -4.66 -2.44 6.68
CA GLN A 95 -4.96 -2.32 8.11
C GLN A 95 -4.75 -3.61 8.88
N VAL A 96 -5.15 -4.75 8.31
CA VAL A 96 -4.94 -6.07 8.93
C VAL A 96 -3.45 -6.40 9.01
N ALA A 97 -2.67 -5.99 8.01
CA ALA A 97 -1.23 -6.24 7.96
C ALA A 97 -0.44 -5.46 9.04
N ASN A 98 -0.82 -4.20 9.33
CA ASN A 98 -0.11 -3.31 10.26
C ASN A 98 0.35 -3.97 11.59
N PRO A 99 -0.54 -4.60 12.39
CA PRO A 99 -0.13 -5.17 13.68
C PRO A 99 0.71 -6.45 13.57
N ILE A 100 0.73 -7.13 12.42
CA ILE A 100 1.32 -8.48 12.32
C ILE A 100 2.53 -8.58 11.40
N ILE A 101 2.83 -7.55 10.59
CA ILE A 101 3.98 -7.57 9.67
C ILE A 101 5.32 -7.79 10.38
N HIS A 102 5.41 -7.46 11.67
CA HIS A 102 6.60 -7.65 12.51
C HIS A 102 6.77 -9.09 13.02
N ASN A 103 5.74 -9.93 12.90
CA ASN A 103 5.73 -11.30 13.42
C ASN A 103 6.32 -12.33 12.43
N VAL A 104 6.97 -11.89 11.36
CA VAL A 104 7.68 -12.79 10.44
C VAL A 104 8.82 -13.54 11.14
N GLU A 105 9.07 -14.77 10.68
CA GLU A 105 10.18 -15.60 11.17
C GLU A 105 11.55 -14.96 10.91
N ASP A 106 12.53 -15.25 11.76
CA ASP A 106 13.86 -14.63 11.72
C ASP A 106 14.64 -14.96 10.43
N LYS A 107 14.32 -16.08 9.76
CA LYS A 107 14.89 -16.42 8.45
C LYS A 107 14.57 -15.37 7.36
N PHE A 108 13.55 -14.54 7.58
CA PHE A 108 13.17 -13.44 6.69
C PHE A 108 13.63 -12.06 7.17
N LYS A 109 14.47 -12.01 8.21
CA LYS A 109 15.05 -10.78 8.79
C LYS A 109 16.56 -10.71 8.58
N VAL A 110 17.06 -11.29 7.50
CA VAL A 110 18.49 -11.24 7.17
C VAL A 110 18.88 -9.81 6.85
N SER A 111 19.92 -9.31 7.51
CA SER A 111 20.38 -7.94 7.38
C SER A 111 20.88 -7.62 5.97
N LEU A 112 20.56 -6.42 5.50
CA LEU A 112 21.08 -5.90 4.24
C LEU A 112 22.57 -5.61 4.31
N THR A 113 23.29 -6.03 3.27
CA THR A 113 24.65 -5.55 3.02
C THR A 113 24.64 -4.11 2.49
N GLU A 114 25.78 -3.42 2.57
CA GLU A 114 25.91 -2.08 2.00
C GLU A 114 25.67 -2.04 0.48
N LEU A 115 26.04 -3.10 -0.25
CA LEU A 115 25.73 -3.20 -1.68
C LEU A 115 24.22 -3.24 -1.94
N MET A 116 23.49 -4.02 -1.13
CA MET A 116 22.03 -4.12 -1.26
C MET A 116 21.34 -2.80 -0.89
N LYS A 117 21.79 -2.11 0.16
CA LYS A 117 21.28 -0.78 0.51
C LYS A 117 21.48 0.20 -0.65
N ASN A 118 22.65 0.20 -1.27
CA ASN A 118 22.91 1.02 -2.45
C ASN A 118 22.00 0.66 -3.63
N SER A 119 21.75 -0.63 -3.88
CA SER A 119 20.78 -1.08 -4.89
C SER A 119 19.37 -0.55 -4.61
N ILE A 120 18.93 -0.55 -3.35
CA ILE A 120 17.64 0.02 -2.93
C ILE A 120 17.63 1.55 -3.14
N ASN A 121 18.65 2.25 -2.68
CA ASN A 121 18.74 3.71 -2.81
C ASN A 121 18.74 4.18 -4.28
N ASN A 122 19.28 3.36 -5.19
CA ASN A 122 19.27 3.65 -6.62
C ASN A 122 17.92 3.43 -7.31
N CYS A 123 16.94 2.81 -6.64
CA CYS A 123 15.61 2.56 -7.21
C CYS A 123 14.47 3.29 -6.48
N VAL A 124 14.68 3.77 -5.25
CA VAL A 124 13.64 4.38 -4.41
C VAL A 124 13.77 5.91 -4.35
N ASN A 125 12.64 6.60 -4.49
CA ASN A 125 12.50 8.03 -4.21
C ASN A 125 11.94 8.24 -2.79
N TYR A 126 12.78 8.75 -1.90
CA TYR A 126 12.42 9.03 -0.50
C TYR A 126 11.70 10.37 -0.31
N LEU A 127 11.75 11.26 -1.30
CA LEU A 127 11.12 12.57 -1.24
C LEU A 127 9.80 12.59 -2.04
N PRO A 128 8.79 13.37 -1.62
CA PRO A 128 7.46 13.39 -2.24
C PRO A 128 7.40 14.12 -3.61
N GLU A 129 8.53 14.25 -4.31
CA GLU A 129 8.57 14.92 -5.62
C GLU A 129 7.87 14.09 -6.70
N LYS A 130 6.93 14.73 -7.41
CA LYS A 130 6.02 14.07 -8.37
C LYS A 130 6.69 13.60 -9.67
N GLU A 131 7.90 14.07 -9.99
CA GLU A 131 8.59 13.81 -11.26
C GLU A 131 9.95 13.12 -11.05
N SER A 132 9.97 12.09 -10.21
CA SER A 132 11.16 11.24 -10.09
C SER A 132 11.16 10.12 -11.14
N GLN A 133 12.34 9.81 -11.66
CA GLN A 133 12.56 8.60 -12.48
C GLN A 133 12.73 7.34 -11.63
N LEU A 134 12.50 7.43 -10.31
CA LEU A 134 12.61 6.36 -9.32
C LEU A 134 11.22 5.95 -8.79
N ILE A 135 11.16 4.82 -8.09
CA ILE A 135 9.93 4.29 -7.48
C ILE A 135 9.64 5.06 -6.18
N PRO A 136 8.45 5.66 -5.99
CA PRO A 136 8.11 6.29 -4.72
C PRO A 136 8.26 5.34 -3.53
N ALA A 137 8.88 5.81 -2.44
CA ALA A 137 9.10 5.00 -1.24
C ALA A 137 7.79 4.46 -0.64
N GLU A 138 6.72 5.27 -0.64
CA GLU A 138 5.38 4.83 -0.21
C GLU A 138 4.88 3.63 -1.04
N THR A 139 5.00 3.70 -2.36
CA THR A 139 4.60 2.62 -3.27
C THR A 139 5.46 1.37 -3.07
N PHE A 140 6.77 1.52 -2.88
CA PHE A 140 7.69 0.40 -2.65
C PHE A 140 7.43 -0.29 -1.31
N THR A 141 7.30 0.50 -0.23
CA THR A 141 7.04 -0.03 1.12
C THR A 141 5.68 -0.71 1.20
N LEU A 142 4.66 -0.18 0.52
CA LEU A 142 3.35 -0.84 0.43
C LEU A 142 3.45 -2.20 -0.30
N ALA A 143 4.20 -2.28 -1.40
CA ALA A 143 4.43 -3.54 -2.10
C ALA A 143 5.19 -4.56 -1.24
N LEU A 144 6.22 -4.12 -0.50
CA LEU A 144 6.92 -4.94 0.50
C LEU A 144 5.99 -5.42 1.60
N LYS A 145 5.17 -4.54 2.16
CA LYS A 145 4.20 -4.87 3.21
C LYS A 145 3.19 -5.91 2.74
N ARG A 146 2.66 -5.77 1.52
CA ARG A 146 1.79 -6.78 0.89
C ARG A 146 2.51 -8.11 0.69
N PHE A 147 3.76 -8.08 0.25
CA PHE A 147 4.56 -9.29 0.07
C PHE A 147 4.79 -10.02 1.41
N ILE A 148 5.21 -9.28 2.44
CA ILE A 148 5.38 -9.78 3.80
C ILE A 148 4.09 -10.44 4.31
N TYR A 149 2.97 -9.73 4.21
CA TYR A 149 1.69 -10.21 4.70
C TYR A 149 1.17 -11.44 3.95
N ARG A 150 1.25 -11.46 2.61
CA ARG A 150 0.68 -12.52 1.78
C ARG A 150 1.57 -13.77 1.68
N PHE A 151 2.88 -13.62 1.74
CA PHE A 151 3.84 -14.71 1.49
C PHE A 151 4.62 -15.10 2.73
N LEU A 152 5.25 -14.16 3.43
CA LEU A 152 6.19 -14.51 4.52
C LEU A 152 5.49 -14.99 5.79
N LEU A 153 4.24 -14.60 5.99
CA LEU A 153 3.41 -15.08 7.12
C LEU A 153 2.73 -16.44 6.83
N VAL A 154 2.85 -16.96 5.60
CA VAL A 154 2.08 -18.14 5.13
C VAL A 154 3.00 -19.24 4.57
N GLU A 155 3.97 -18.86 3.75
CA GLU A 155 4.86 -19.77 3.03
C GLU A 155 6.14 -20.06 3.83
N SER A 156 6.69 -21.26 3.65
CA SER A 156 7.95 -21.70 4.24
C SER A 156 8.91 -22.16 3.15
N ASN A 157 10.22 -22.04 3.41
CA ASN A 157 11.30 -22.51 2.54
C ASN A 157 11.42 -21.73 1.21
N ILE A 158 11.17 -20.42 1.24
CA ILE A 158 11.30 -19.51 0.08
C ILE A 158 12.41 -18.47 0.28
N GLU A 159 13.09 -18.49 1.42
CA GLU A 159 14.08 -17.48 1.87
C GLU A 159 15.23 -17.25 0.88
N ASP A 160 15.67 -18.30 0.19
CA ASP A 160 16.79 -18.24 -0.76
C ASP A 160 16.37 -17.87 -2.18
N LEU A 161 15.07 -17.67 -2.44
CA LEU A 161 14.58 -17.23 -3.74
C LEU A 161 14.88 -15.74 -3.96
N LYS A 162 15.03 -15.35 -5.23
CA LYS A 162 15.16 -13.93 -5.58
C LYS A 162 13.83 -13.23 -5.38
N ILE A 163 13.83 -12.14 -4.61
CA ILE A 163 12.60 -11.39 -4.35
C ILE A 163 12.03 -10.78 -5.65
N SER A 164 12.88 -10.49 -6.64
CA SER A 164 12.46 -10.00 -7.96
C SER A 164 11.54 -10.95 -8.72
N MET A 165 11.57 -12.26 -8.45
CA MET A 165 10.62 -13.20 -9.06
C MET A 165 9.17 -12.88 -8.69
N TYR A 166 8.92 -12.34 -7.50
CA TYR A 166 7.60 -11.96 -7.02
C TYR A 166 7.24 -10.53 -7.44
N PHE A 167 8.18 -9.58 -7.30
CA PHE A 167 7.90 -8.18 -7.58
C PHE A 167 7.80 -7.86 -9.09
N LEU A 168 8.34 -8.71 -9.96
CA LEU A 168 8.16 -8.61 -11.40
C LEU A 168 6.98 -9.44 -11.92
N ASP A 169 6.34 -10.26 -11.07
CA ASP A 169 5.07 -10.90 -11.39
C ASP A 169 3.90 -9.96 -11.04
N PHE A 170 3.50 -9.15 -12.02
CA PHE A 170 2.39 -8.22 -11.89
C PHE A 170 1.03 -8.90 -11.65
N THR A 171 0.91 -10.22 -11.79
CA THR A 171 -0.32 -10.95 -11.46
C THR A 171 -0.53 -11.13 -9.96
N LEU A 172 0.54 -10.96 -9.16
CA LEU A 172 0.49 -10.99 -7.70
C LEU A 172 -0.11 -9.71 -7.10
N ASP A 173 -0.22 -8.65 -7.90
CA ASP A 173 -0.89 -7.38 -7.52
C ASP A 173 -0.31 -6.81 -6.22
N LEU A 174 1.01 -6.82 -6.10
CA LEU A 174 1.77 -6.21 -4.99
C LEU A 174 1.81 -4.69 -5.14
N TRP A 175 2.06 -4.21 -6.36
CA TRP A 175 2.16 -2.79 -6.67
C TRP A 175 0.79 -2.13 -6.77
N THR A 176 0.75 -0.81 -6.57
CA THR A 176 -0.44 0.01 -6.81
C THR A 176 -0.65 0.22 -8.31
N SER A 177 -1.87 0.55 -8.73
CA SER A 177 -2.21 0.66 -10.16
C SER A 177 -1.68 1.91 -10.85
N ASP A 178 -1.24 2.90 -10.09
CA ASP A 178 -0.71 4.19 -10.56
C ASP A 178 0.76 4.14 -10.98
N ILE A 179 1.53 3.15 -10.50
CA ILE A 179 2.93 2.98 -10.90
C ILE A 179 3.06 2.21 -12.22
N LYS A 180 3.91 2.72 -13.11
CA LYS A 180 4.18 2.10 -14.41
C LYS A 180 5.01 0.83 -14.25
N GLN A 181 4.55 -0.28 -14.83
CA GLN A 181 5.27 -1.57 -14.79
C GLN A 181 6.68 -1.47 -15.39
N GLU A 182 6.85 -0.72 -16.49
CA GLU A 182 8.16 -0.50 -17.13
C GLU A 182 9.19 0.13 -16.19
N LEU A 183 8.74 1.02 -15.30
CA LEU A 183 9.59 1.66 -14.29
C LEU A 183 10.10 0.62 -13.30
N ILE A 184 9.22 -0.27 -12.84
CA ILE A 184 9.56 -1.35 -11.91
C ILE A 184 10.53 -2.32 -12.56
N VAL A 185 10.25 -2.81 -13.77
CA VAL A 185 11.13 -3.74 -14.50
C VAL A 185 12.54 -3.18 -14.66
N ARG A 186 12.65 -1.88 -14.95
CA ARG A 186 13.94 -1.22 -15.16
C ARG A 186 14.76 -1.07 -13.87
N LEU A 187 14.11 -0.79 -12.74
CA LEU A 187 14.79 -0.35 -11.52
C LEU A 187 14.90 -1.41 -10.43
N PHE A 188 14.03 -2.42 -10.43
CA PHE A 188 13.91 -3.30 -9.28
C PHE A 188 15.22 -4.04 -8.98
N PRO A 189 15.71 -4.05 -7.71
CA PRO A 189 16.97 -4.69 -7.35
C PRO A 189 16.98 -6.20 -7.66
N THR A 190 18.12 -6.71 -8.12
CA THR A 190 18.27 -8.12 -8.53
C THR A 190 19.14 -8.96 -7.60
N ASP A 191 19.78 -8.30 -6.64
CA ASP A 191 20.67 -8.83 -5.60
C ASP A 191 19.94 -9.19 -4.30
N LEU A 192 18.66 -8.83 -4.17
CA LEU A 192 17.84 -9.14 -3.00
C LEU A 192 17.23 -10.55 -3.08
N LEU A 193 17.38 -11.29 -1.98
CA LEU A 193 16.62 -12.53 -1.71
C LEU A 193 15.37 -12.24 -0.88
N VAL A 194 14.43 -13.18 -0.87
CA VAL A 194 13.22 -13.13 -0.03
C VAL A 194 13.58 -12.97 1.45
N SER A 195 14.69 -13.57 1.90
CA SER A 195 15.21 -13.43 3.27
C SER A 195 15.52 -11.99 3.70
N HIS A 196 15.69 -11.05 2.76
CA HIS A 196 15.97 -9.64 3.01
C HIS A 196 14.72 -8.75 2.97
N ALA A 197 13.54 -9.31 2.69
CA ALA A 197 12.33 -8.53 2.44
C ALA A 197 11.92 -7.65 3.63
N TYR A 198 11.95 -8.21 4.85
CA TYR A 198 11.59 -7.46 6.05
C TYR A 198 12.61 -6.36 6.35
N ASP A 199 13.90 -6.66 6.26
CA ASP A 199 14.95 -5.66 6.52
C ASP A 199 14.94 -4.54 5.46
N SER A 200 14.62 -4.86 4.20
CA SER A 200 14.37 -3.87 3.14
C SER A 200 13.20 -2.94 3.46
N TYR A 201 12.11 -3.48 4.01
CA TYR A 201 10.96 -2.69 4.44
C TYR A 201 11.34 -1.71 5.55
N ILE A 202 12.00 -2.20 6.60
CA ILE A 202 12.45 -1.36 7.72
C ILE A 202 13.45 -0.30 7.26
N TYR A 203 14.42 -0.68 6.42
CA TYR A 203 15.41 0.23 5.87
C TYR A 203 14.75 1.41 5.13
N ILE A 204 13.84 1.14 4.20
CA ILE A 204 13.18 2.20 3.43
C ILE A 204 12.35 3.12 4.33
N ILE A 205 11.63 2.57 5.32
CA ILE A 205 10.86 3.37 6.27
C ILE A 205 11.78 4.34 7.04
N ASN A 206 12.91 3.85 7.54
CA ASN A 206 13.87 4.69 8.26
C ASN A 206 14.46 5.78 7.36
N GLU A 207 14.80 5.47 6.11
CA GLU A 207 15.31 6.46 5.16
C GLU A 207 14.25 7.53 4.81
N VAL A 208 12.96 7.16 4.72
CA VAL A 208 11.87 8.13 4.57
C VAL A 208 11.79 9.06 5.78
N GLU A 209 11.87 8.53 7.00
CA GLU A 209 11.87 9.35 8.23
C GLU A 209 13.03 10.35 8.23
N LEU A 210 14.25 9.87 7.94
CA LEU A 210 15.45 10.72 7.84
C LEU A 210 15.29 11.81 6.77
N ALA A 211 14.82 11.45 5.57
CA ALA A 211 14.62 12.42 4.49
C ALA A 211 13.58 13.48 4.85
N LEU A 212 12.50 13.11 5.55
CA LEU A 212 11.49 14.05 6.02
C LEU A 212 12.03 14.98 7.11
N GLU A 213 12.82 14.46 8.06
CA GLU A 213 13.45 15.29 9.09
C GLU A 213 14.39 16.35 8.49
N GLU A 214 15.21 15.97 7.51
CA GLU A 214 16.08 16.90 6.78
C GLU A 214 15.27 17.96 6.01
N LEU A 215 14.22 17.54 5.31
CA LEU A 215 13.31 18.45 4.60
C LEU A 215 12.68 19.47 5.56
N TYR A 216 12.16 19.02 6.71
CA TYR A 216 11.58 19.92 7.71
C TYR A 216 12.61 20.88 8.30
N LYS A 217 13.86 20.44 8.47
CA LYS A 217 14.96 21.30 8.94
C LYS A 217 15.28 22.40 7.94
N GLU A 218 15.34 22.09 6.66
CA GLU A 218 15.56 23.08 5.59
C GLU A 218 14.38 24.06 5.47
N LEU A 219 13.15 23.57 5.51
CA LEU A 219 11.94 24.43 5.50
C LEU A 219 11.91 25.42 6.69
N ARG A 220 12.37 25.01 7.87
CA ARG A 220 12.49 25.90 9.04
C ARG A 220 13.54 26.99 8.81
N LYS A 221 14.71 26.65 8.24
CA LYS A 221 15.75 27.64 7.92
C LYS A 221 15.24 28.68 6.91
N LEU A 222 14.56 28.23 5.86
CA LEU A 222 13.98 29.12 4.84
C LEU A 222 12.95 30.08 5.43
N LYS A 223 12.05 29.58 6.30
CA LYS A 223 11.08 30.44 7.01
C LYS A 223 11.79 31.49 7.88
N GLN A 224 12.86 31.13 8.59
CA GLN A 224 13.63 32.09 9.40
C GLN A 224 14.31 33.16 8.54
N LEU A 225 14.89 32.78 7.40
CA LEU A 225 15.49 33.72 6.44
C LEU A 225 14.44 34.67 5.86
N GLN A 226 13.26 34.16 5.50
CA GLN A 226 12.15 34.98 5.00
C GLN A 226 11.70 35.99 6.04
N ILE A 227 11.53 35.59 7.31
CA ILE A 227 11.19 36.50 8.41
C ILE A 227 12.26 37.58 8.58
N LYS A 228 13.55 37.21 8.52
CA LYS A 228 14.66 38.16 8.63
C LYS A 228 14.66 39.16 7.48
N PHE A 229 14.40 38.70 6.26
CA PHE A 229 14.29 39.55 5.08
C PHE A 229 13.11 40.53 5.18
N CYS A 230 11.93 40.06 5.59
CA CYS A 230 10.77 40.92 5.83
C CYS A 230 11.04 41.98 6.90
N LYS A 231 11.72 41.64 8.00
CA LYS A 231 12.11 42.61 9.04
C LYS A 231 13.07 43.67 8.51
N LEU A 232 14.08 43.26 7.75
CA LEU A 232 15.04 44.20 7.13
C LEU A 232 14.33 45.13 6.13
N TYR A 233 13.43 44.60 5.30
CA TYR A 233 12.64 45.36 4.35
C TYR A 233 11.76 46.42 5.05
N MET A 234 11.07 46.04 6.13
CA MET A 234 10.26 46.99 6.92
C MET A 234 11.10 48.09 7.57
N VAL A 235 12.30 47.77 8.08
CA VAL A 235 13.20 48.78 8.67
C VAL A 235 13.70 49.75 7.59
N TRP A 236 14.03 49.25 6.40
CA TRP A 236 14.51 50.08 5.30
C TRP A 236 13.47 51.13 4.86
N HIS A 237 12.19 50.73 4.73
CA HIS A 237 11.10 51.65 4.37
C HIS A 237 10.66 52.60 5.50
N LEU A 238 11.09 52.39 6.75
CA LEU A 238 10.83 53.33 7.85
C LEU A 238 11.91 54.41 8.00
N MET A 239 13.00 54.30 7.23
CA MET A 239 14.12 55.26 7.23
C MET A 239 14.16 56.15 5.98
N GLU A 240 13.22 55.97 5.04
CA GLU A 240 12.94 56.85 3.89
C GLU A 240 11.72 57.73 4.18
#